data_AF-A0A1M6IK55-F1
#
_entry.id   AF-A0A1M6IK55-F1
#
_cell.length_a   1.000
_cell.length_b   1.000
_cell.length_c   1.000
_cell.angle_alpha   90.00
_cell.angle_beta   90.00
_cell.angle_gamma   90.00
#
_symmetry.space_group_name_H-M   'P 1'
#
loop_
_entity.id
_entity.type
_entity.pdbx_description
1 polymer ?
#
loop_
_entity_poly.entity_id
_entity_poly.type
_entity_poly.pdbx_seq_one_letter_code
_entity_poly.pdbx_strand_id
1 'polypeptide(L)'
;MPLEKPLRDDLKRAIVALHVFTVTRLNKTMASLRRVRGPVRYTPLRPEDARDVRLFDDFPAVVSCDYALAPRTVGGHHPAIDVPDGWTPDPEAPLDAALPYPWDAEYLDRQPFQPVKLWRNAIALNRYIATAPDPAQAAKARTLAAQLVARMRDYTVWQDGEAFLENRFTDPHQSIVPPAPWVSAIANAFALMACRQLDHVLDLEDDIEGYGKAFLRPHQMGATPPDRWITVRDKRGYLWFDEYPLPRGKTTRVKNGHIFAVLALHELSLHDPRYRPLVQAGATTIDAYALCFRRKKLRSRYCLRYWRKPDYLAHRAMRQLYQLYELTGDAAFLDYGDQFLADFSVGMTDELKAVVAASRETATTRRKTHETVAADRTSTRAAR
;
A
#
# COMPACT_ATOMS: atom_id res chain seq x y z
N MET A 1 27.27 26.73 -30.67
CA MET A 1 28.58 26.16 -30.27
C MET A 1 28.50 24.64 -30.40
N PRO A 2 29.36 23.98 -31.18
CA PRO A 2 29.40 22.52 -31.20
C PRO A 2 29.91 22.00 -29.86
N LEU A 3 29.18 21.06 -29.25
CA LEU A 3 29.63 20.34 -28.07
C LEU A 3 30.98 19.66 -28.37
N GLU A 4 31.97 19.86 -27.50
CA GLU A 4 33.29 19.29 -27.63
C GLU A 4 33.19 17.76 -27.76
N LYS A 5 33.99 17.20 -28.66
CA LYS A 5 34.00 15.79 -29.05
C LYS A 5 33.95 14.78 -27.88
N PRO A 6 34.62 15.00 -26.73
CA PRO A 6 34.57 14.07 -25.59
C PRO A 6 33.16 13.94 -24.98
N LEU A 7 32.43 15.04 -24.85
CA LEU A 7 31.08 15.05 -24.25
C LEU A 7 30.06 14.29 -25.11
N ARG A 8 30.29 14.27 -26.43
CA ARG A 8 29.43 13.59 -27.39
C ARG A 8 29.59 12.07 -27.33
N ASP A 9 30.79 11.60 -27.04
CA ASP A 9 31.10 10.17 -26.98
C ASP A 9 30.66 9.55 -25.64
N ASP A 10 30.68 10.33 -24.55
CA ASP A 10 30.15 9.89 -23.25
C ASP A 10 28.62 9.85 -23.24
N LEU A 11 27.96 10.82 -23.89
CA LEU A 11 26.51 10.80 -24.07
C LEU A 11 26.05 9.59 -24.92
N LYS A 12 26.79 9.25 -25.98
CA LYS A 12 26.51 8.06 -26.80
C LYS A 12 26.69 6.77 -25.99
N ARG A 13 27.73 6.67 -25.17
CA ARG A 13 27.95 5.50 -24.28
C ARG A 13 26.83 5.36 -23.25
N ALA A 14 26.38 6.45 -22.64
CA ALA A 14 25.26 6.46 -21.71
C ALA A 14 23.94 6.03 -22.37
N ILE A 15 23.66 6.52 -23.60
CA ILE A 15 22.45 6.12 -24.36
C ILE A 15 22.50 4.64 -24.73
N VAL A 16 23.64 4.12 -25.18
CA VAL A 16 23.79 2.69 -25.53
C VAL A 16 23.66 1.81 -24.29
N ALA A 17 24.25 2.20 -23.15
CA ALA A 17 24.12 1.45 -21.90
C ALA A 17 22.66 1.41 -21.41
N LEU A 18 21.95 2.55 -21.48
CA LEU A 18 20.53 2.63 -21.13
C LEU A 18 19.66 1.78 -22.08
N HIS A 19 19.97 1.78 -23.39
CA HIS A 19 19.23 1.01 -24.39
C HIS A 19 19.47 -0.49 -24.24
N VAL A 20 20.71 -0.92 -24.02
CA VAL A 20 21.06 -2.34 -23.78
C VAL A 20 20.43 -2.84 -22.49
N PHE A 21 20.51 -2.07 -21.39
CA PHE A 21 19.87 -2.45 -20.12
C PHE A 21 18.34 -2.61 -20.27
N THR A 22 17.70 -1.71 -21.01
CA THR A 22 16.25 -1.72 -21.24
C THR A 22 15.82 -2.88 -22.15
N VAL A 23 16.56 -3.15 -23.23
CA VAL A 23 16.23 -4.21 -24.21
C VAL A 23 16.48 -5.61 -23.64
N THR A 24 17.55 -5.83 -22.88
CA THR A 24 17.82 -7.14 -22.26
C THR A 24 16.78 -7.50 -21.19
N ARG A 25 16.29 -6.52 -20.41
CA ARG A 25 15.21 -6.75 -19.43
C ARG A 25 13.85 -6.97 -20.12
N LEU A 26 13.49 -6.16 -21.14
CA LEU A 26 12.25 -6.33 -21.91
C LEU A 26 12.14 -7.68 -22.62
N ASN A 27 13.24 -8.18 -23.21
CA ASN A 27 13.25 -9.48 -23.87
C ASN A 27 13.14 -10.65 -22.87
N LYS A 28 13.70 -10.52 -21.66
CA LYS A 28 13.53 -11.51 -20.59
C LYS A 28 12.09 -11.58 -20.05
N THR A 29 11.40 -10.45 -19.92
CA THR A 29 10.00 -10.40 -19.46
C THR A 29 9.02 -11.01 -20.47
N MET A 30 9.34 -10.98 -21.77
CA MET A 30 8.53 -11.61 -22.81
C MET A 30 8.77 -13.13 -22.93
N ALA A 31 9.98 -13.62 -22.65
CA ALA A 31 10.35 -15.02 -22.80
C ALA A 31 9.70 -15.98 -21.76
N SER A 32 9.21 -15.47 -20.63
CA SER A 32 8.65 -16.29 -19.55
C SER A 32 7.11 -16.42 -19.56
N LEU A 33 6.42 -15.77 -20.49
CA LEU A 33 4.96 -15.84 -20.61
C LEU A 33 4.53 -17.07 -21.41
N ARG A 34 4.50 -18.25 -20.79
CA ARG A 34 3.82 -19.44 -21.35
C ARG A 34 2.35 -19.10 -21.59
N ARG A 35 1.99 -18.93 -22.87
CA ARG A 35 0.60 -18.71 -23.32
C ARG A 35 -0.23 -19.96 -23.01
N VAL A 36 -1.02 -19.92 -21.95
CA VAL A 36 -2.07 -20.92 -21.72
C VAL A 36 -3.20 -20.63 -22.71
N ARG A 37 -3.58 -21.60 -23.55
CA ARG A 37 -4.74 -21.46 -24.47
C ARG A 37 -6.01 -21.22 -23.65
N GLY A 38 -6.63 -20.06 -23.83
CA GLY A 38 -7.80 -19.56 -23.08
C GLY A 38 -7.73 -18.04 -22.88
N PRO A 39 -8.78 -17.36 -22.34
CA PRO A 39 -8.69 -15.95 -21.99
C PRO A 39 -7.48 -15.76 -21.06
N VAL A 40 -6.50 -14.98 -21.52
CA VAL A 40 -5.12 -14.94 -20.99
C VAL A 40 -5.12 -14.89 -19.45
N ARG A 41 -4.95 -16.06 -18.81
CA ARG A 41 -4.66 -16.18 -17.39
C ARG A 41 -3.16 -16.14 -17.26
N TYR A 42 -2.64 -14.96 -16.96
CA TYR A 42 -1.24 -14.81 -16.60
C TYR A 42 -0.95 -15.64 -15.34
N THR A 43 0.13 -16.41 -15.43
CA THR A 43 0.71 -17.15 -14.32
C THR A 43 1.67 -16.18 -13.63
N PRO A 44 1.65 -16.03 -12.30
CA PRO A 44 2.63 -15.19 -11.61
C PRO A 44 4.04 -15.69 -11.91
N LEU A 45 4.95 -14.75 -12.13
CA LEU A 45 6.34 -15.01 -12.46
C LEU A 45 7.15 -14.94 -11.17
N ARG A 46 7.93 -15.97 -10.85
CA ARG A 46 8.81 -15.91 -9.68
C ARG A 46 9.93 -14.91 -9.95
N PRO A 47 10.13 -13.86 -9.12
CA PRO A 47 11.25 -12.95 -9.30
C PRO A 47 12.58 -13.72 -9.20
N GLU A 48 13.60 -13.26 -9.92
CA GLU A 48 14.89 -13.96 -10.09
C GLU A 48 15.57 -14.21 -8.74
N ASP A 49 15.53 -13.22 -7.86
CA ASP A 49 16.17 -13.26 -6.54
C ASP A 49 15.25 -13.79 -5.42
N ALA A 50 14.08 -14.35 -5.77
CA ALA A 50 13.10 -14.79 -4.78
C ALA A 50 13.47 -16.14 -4.17
N ARG A 51 13.61 -16.18 -2.85
CA ARG A 51 13.92 -17.36 -2.03
C ARG A 51 12.74 -17.74 -1.14
N ASP A 52 12.73 -18.98 -0.65
CA ASP A 52 11.75 -19.41 0.34
C ASP A 52 12.27 -19.01 1.74
N VAL A 53 11.50 -18.21 2.47
CA VAL A 53 11.84 -17.64 3.78
C VAL A 53 10.80 -18.06 4.80
N ARG A 54 11.21 -18.59 5.94
CA ARG A 54 10.30 -18.79 7.08
C ARG A 54 10.09 -17.45 7.78
N LEU A 55 8.82 -17.03 7.87
CA LEU A 55 8.45 -15.82 8.60
C LEU A 55 8.34 -16.09 10.10
N PHE A 56 7.87 -17.30 10.45
CA PHE A 56 7.62 -17.78 11.81
C PHE A 56 8.05 -19.25 11.88
N ASP A 57 8.46 -19.72 13.06
CA ASP A 57 8.98 -21.07 13.23
C ASP A 57 7.97 -22.16 12.82
N ASP A 58 6.70 -21.94 13.18
CA ASP A 58 5.59 -22.87 12.94
C ASP A 58 4.81 -22.61 11.65
N PHE A 59 5.32 -21.74 10.76
CA PHE A 59 4.63 -21.39 9.51
C PHE A 59 5.42 -21.81 8.27
N PRO A 60 4.76 -22.39 7.24
CA PRO A 60 5.43 -22.73 5.99
C PRO A 60 6.15 -21.54 5.35
N ALA A 61 7.31 -21.80 4.75
CA ALA A 61 8.11 -20.77 4.10
C ALA A 61 7.32 -20.04 3.00
N VAL A 62 7.50 -18.72 2.93
CA VAL A 62 6.93 -17.85 1.90
C VAL A 62 8.00 -17.45 0.88
N VAL A 63 7.57 -17.16 -0.34
CA VAL A 63 8.45 -16.63 -1.37
C VAL A 63 8.71 -15.15 -1.08
N SER A 64 9.98 -14.77 -0.94
CA SER A 64 10.41 -13.41 -0.64
C SER A 64 11.73 -13.07 -1.34
N CYS A 65 11.85 -11.83 -1.81
CA CYS A 65 13.11 -11.19 -2.17
C CYS A 65 13.65 -10.43 -0.96
N ASP A 66 14.87 -9.93 -1.05
CA ASP A 66 15.51 -9.08 -0.04
C ASP A 66 15.73 -7.67 -0.63
N TYR A 67 14.65 -6.88 -0.69
CA TYR A 67 14.71 -5.52 -1.19
C TYR A 67 15.44 -4.59 -0.22
N ALA A 68 16.15 -3.60 -0.78
CA ALA A 68 16.71 -2.49 -0.03
C ALA A 68 15.61 -1.48 0.36
N LEU A 69 14.76 -1.87 1.31
CA LEU A 69 13.61 -1.07 1.75
C LEU A 69 14.02 0.33 2.22
N ALA A 70 13.20 1.33 1.87
CA ALA A 70 13.39 2.73 2.23
C ALA A 70 13.51 2.91 3.75
N PRO A 71 14.49 3.66 4.27
CA PRO A 71 14.68 3.83 5.72
C PRO A 71 13.73 4.88 6.34
N ARG A 72 12.62 5.20 5.67
CA ARG A 72 11.60 6.17 6.09
C ARG A 72 10.23 5.78 5.56
N THR A 73 9.19 6.48 6.01
CA THR A 73 7.83 6.31 5.50
C THR A 73 7.76 6.64 4.00
N VAL A 74 6.88 5.92 3.29
CA VAL A 74 6.69 6.04 1.83
C VAL A 74 5.36 6.74 1.58
N GLY A 75 5.44 8.06 1.43
CA GLY A 75 4.24 8.87 1.22
C GLY A 75 3.71 8.80 -0.21
N GLY A 76 4.54 8.52 -1.22
CA GLY A 76 4.20 8.78 -2.61
C GLY A 76 3.92 10.27 -2.89
N HIS A 77 3.32 10.56 -4.04
CA HIS A 77 2.73 11.85 -4.36
C HIS A 77 1.23 11.79 -4.11
N HIS A 78 0.79 12.22 -2.94
CA HIS A 78 -0.63 12.52 -2.66
C HIS A 78 -0.72 14.02 -2.36
N PRO A 79 -1.85 14.66 -2.68
CA PRO A 79 -2.14 15.98 -2.12
C PRO A 79 -1.90 15.95 -0.62
N ALA A 80 -1.33 17.03 -0.09
CA ALA A 80 -1.21 17.20 1.35
C ALA A 80 -2.62 17.07 1.95
N ILE A 81 -2.77 16.14 2.90
CA ILE A 81 -4.02 15.99 3.65
C ILE A 81 -3.93 17.00 4.80
N ASP A 82 -4.39 18.22 4.53
CA ASP A 82 -4.52 19.29 5.50
C ASP A 82 -5.99 19.46 5.90
N VAL A 83 -6.27 20.25 6.94
CA VAL A 83 -7.66 20.61 7.25
C VAL A 83 -8.23 21.49 6.13
N PRO A 84 -9.53 21.38 5.79
CA PRO A 84 -10.15 22.29 4.83
C PRO A 84 -10.05 23.75 5.28
N ASP A 85 -10.00 24.67 4.32
CA ASP A 85 -10.00 26.10 4.60
C ASP A 85 -11.23 26.49 5.44
N GLY A 86 -10.99 27.23 6.53
CA GLY A 86 -12.04 27.67 7.45
C GLY A 86 -12.53 26.60 8.44
N TRP A 87 -12.02 25.36 8.38
CA TRP A 87 -12.33 24.35 9.39
C TRP A 87 -11.75 24.73 10.75
N THR A 88 -12.55 24.57 11.80
CA THR A 88 -12.12 24.74 13.19
C THR A 88 -12.62 23.55 14.03
N PRO A 89 -11.84 23.07 15.01
CA PRO A 89 -12.24 21.95 15.82
C PRO A 89 -13.39 22.33 16.76
N ASP A 90 -14.48 21.58 16.69
CA ASP A 90 -15.62 21.69 17.60
C ASP A 90 -15.95 20.31 18.20
N PRO A 91 -15.40 19.97 19.39
CA PRO A 91 -15.63 18.67 20.02
C PRO A 91 -17.04 18.50 20.60
N GLU A 92 -17.84 19.57 20.66
CA GLU A 92 -19.23 19.54 21.15
C GLU A 92 -20.22 19.20 20.02
N ALA A 93 -19.83 19.44 18.76
CA ALA A 93 -20.61 19.02 17.61
C ALA A 93 -20.59 17.49 17.44
N PRO A 94 -21.62 16.89 16.80
CA PRO A 94 -21.58 15.48 16.44
C PRO A 94 -20.30 15.16 15.66
N LEU A 95 -19.59 14.10 16.06
CA LEU A 95 -18.27 13.74 15.50
C LEU A 95 -18.24 13.80 13.97
N ASP A 96 -19.27 13.26 13.33
CA ASP A 96 -19.40 13.16 11.87
C ASP A 96 -19.39 14.54 11.17
N ALA A 97 -19.87 15.59 11.86
CA ALA A 97 -19.86 16.97 11.38
C ALA A 97 -18.60 17.75 11.83
N ALA A 98 -18.00 17.35 12.95
CA ALA A 98 -16.82 18.01 13.51
C ALA A 98 -15.51 17.63 12.80
N LEU A 99 -15.46 16.46 12.13
CA LEU A 99 -14.26 15.98 11.46
C LEU A 99 -13.88 16.82 10.23
N PRO A 100 -12.57 17.06 9.97
CA PRO A 100 -12.11 17.74 8.76
C PRO A 100 -12.60 17.08 7.47
N TYR A 101 -12.69 15.75 7.47
CA TYR A 101 -13.17 14.94 6.37
C TYR A 101 -14.36 14.10 6.84
N PRO A 102 -15.61 14.58 6.68
CA PRO A 102 -16.79 13.84 7.10
C PRO A 102 -16.89 12.51 6.36
N TRP A 103 -17.63 11.57 6.97
CA TRP A 103 -17.95 10.29 6.36
C TRP A 103 -18.72 10.48 5.06
N ASP A 104 -18.49 9.62 4.07
CA ASP A 104 -19.28 9.68 2.84
C ASP A 104 -20.74 9.26 3.14
N ALA A 105 -21.73 10.01 2.64
CA ALA A 105 -23.14 9.76 2.93
C ALA A 105 -23.58 8.33 2.54
N GLU A 106 -23.13 7.82 1.39
CA GLU A 106 -23.39 6.42 0.96
C GLU A 106 -22.82 5.39 1.95
N TYR A 107 -21.77 5.76 2.68
CA TYR A 107 -21.14 4.89 3.66
C TYR A 107 -21.90 4.93 4.99
N LEU A 108 -22.41 6.10 5.40
CA LEU A 108 -23.21 6.26 6.63
C LEU A 108 -24.44 5.35 6.67
N ASP A 109 -25.12 5.16 5.54
CA ASP A 109 -26.28 4.26 5.43
C ASP A 109 -25.93 2.79 5.70
N ARG A 110 -24.64 2.42 5.59
CA ARG A 110 -24.15 1.05 5.78
C ARG A 110 -23.48 0.88 7.13
N GLN A 111 -22.66 1.84 7.50
CA GLN A 111 -21.83 1.84 8.71
C GLN A 111 -21.34 3.27 8.99
N PRO A 112 -21.60 3.88 10.16
CA PRO A 112 -21.15 5.24 10.48
C PRO A 112 -19.66 5.32 10.88
N PHE A 113 -18.79 4.69 10.09
CA PHE A 113 -17.34 4.65 10.30
C PHE A 113 -16.60 4.13 9.07
N GLN A 114 -15.87 5.01 8.37
CA GLN A 114 -15.18 4.68 7.12
C GLN A 114 -13.65 4.64 7.33
N PRO A 115 -12.98 3.47 7.19
CA PRO A 115 -11.56 3.33 7.53
C PRO A 115 -10.61 4.28 6.78
N VAL A 116 -10.86 4.57 5.50
CA VAL A 116 -10.02 5.52 4.75
C VAL A 116 -10.17 6.95 5.26
N LYS A 117 -11.36 7.34 5.75
CA LYS A 117 -11.60 8.66 6.35
C LYS A 117 -11.01 8.73 7.76
N LEU A 118 -11.02 7.64 8.53
CA LEU A 118 -10.28 7.56 9.79
C LEU A 118 -8.81 7.97 9.59
N TRP A 119 -8.12 7.32 8.65
CA TRP A 119 -6.71 7.63 8.37
C TRP A 119 -6.49 9.07 7.90
N ARG A 120 -7.34 9.59 7.02
CA ARG A 120 -7.24 10.98 6.54
C ARG A 120 -7.47 12.00 7.66
N ASN A 121 -8.49 11.79 8.49
CA ASN A 121 -8.75 12.65 9.64
C ASN A 121 -7.61 12.59 10.65
N ALA A 122 -7.02 11.43 10.89
CA ALA A 122 -5.86 11.30 11.77
C ALA A 122 -4.65 12.13 11.27
N ILE A 123 -4.36 12.12 9.96
CA ILE A 123 -3.31 12.97 9.38
C ILE A 123 -3.65 14.46 9.57
N ALA A 124 -4.89 14.85 9.23
CA ALA A 124 -5.31 16.25 9.29
C ALA A 124 -5.31 16.81 10.71
N LEU A 125 -5.83 16.03 11.67
CA LEU A 125 -5.84 16.39 13.08
C LEU A 125 -4.43 16.45 13.66
N ASN A 126 -3.55 15.49 13.36
CA ASN A 126 -2.15 15.52 13.77
C ASN A 126 -1.47 16.83 13.32
N ARG A 127 -1.60 17.17 12.02
CA ARG A 127 -1.03 18.40 11.47
C ARG A 127 -1.62 19.64 12.13
N TYR A 128 -2.94 19.70 12.27
CA TYR A 128 -3.59 20.83 12.92
C TYR A 128 -3.13 21.00 14.37
N ILE A 129 -3.01 19.92 15.14
CA ILE A 129 -2.50 19.96 16.52
C ILE A 129 -1.09 20.54 16.56
N ALA A 130 -0.23 20.21 15.60
CA ALA A 130 1.14 20.72 15.51
C ALA A 130 1.22 22.19 15.07
N THR A 131 0.22 22.70 14.33
CA THR A 131 0.24 24.05 13.74
C THR A 131 -0.90 24.96 14.22
N ALA A 132 -1.59 24.59 15.30
CA ALA A 132 -2.76 25.33 15.79
C ALA A 132 -2.37 26.78 16.17
N PRO A 133 -3.26 27.75 15.94
CA PRO A 133 -2.98 29.16 16.21
C PRO A 133 -2.82 29.45 17.71
N ASP A 134 -3.46 28.66 18.57
CA ASP A 134 -3.36 28.76 20.01
C ASP A 134 -3.50 27.39 20.71
N PRO A 135 -3.09 27.26 21.98
CA PRO A 135 -3.18 26.00 22.73
C PRO A 135 -4.60 25.48 22.94
N ALA A 136 -5.63 26.35 22.98
CA ALA A 136 -7.01 25.93 23.20
C ALA A 136 -7.57 25.23 21.95
N GLN A 137 -7.25 25.72 20.75
CA GLN A 137 -7.59 25.06 19.49
C GLN A 137 -6.86 23.72 19.35
N ALA A 138 -5.59 23.64 19.74
CA ALA A 138 -4.87 22.37 19.77
C ALA A 138 -5.53 21.35 20.71
N ALA A 139 -5.99 21.78 21.89
CA ALA A 139 -6.69 20.92 22.86
C ALA A 139 -8.04 20.42 22.33
N LYS A 140 -8.81 21.28 21.65
CA LYS A 140 -10.05 20.87 20.97
C LYS A 140 -9.80 19.83 19.88
N ALA A 141 -8.78 20.03 19.05
CA ALA A 141 -8.40 19.06 18.02
C ALA A 141 -7.92 17.72 18.61
N ARG A 142 -7.19 17.74 19.74
CA ARG A 142 -6.85 16.53 20.50
C ARG A 142 -8.08 15.80 21.03
N THR A 143 -9.09 16.54 21.49
CA THR A 143 -10.37 15.97 21.93
C THR A 143 -11.09 15.27 20.77
N LEU A 144 -11.15 15.90 19.60
CA LEU A 144 -11.69 15.27 18.38
C LEU A 144 -10.89 14.03 17.96
N ALA A 145 -9.56 14.07 18.07
CA ALA A 145 -8.72 12.91 17.80
C ALA A 145 -9.03 11.73 18.75
N ALA A 146 -9.23 12.02 20.05
CA ALA A 146 -9.64 11.00 21.03
C ALA A 146 -11.03 10.42 20.70
N GLN A 147 -12.00 11.25 20.32
CA GLN A 147 -13.32 10.79 19.88
C GLN A 147 -13.25 9.94 18.60
N LEU A 148 -12.38 10.31 17.65
CA LEU A 148 -12.14 9.55 16.42
C LEU A 148 -11.54 8.15 16.73
N VAL A 149 -10.59 8.07 17.65
CA VAL A 149 -10.01 6.80 18.11
C VAL A 149 -11.04 5.98 18.88
N ALA A 150 -11.86 6.59 19.74
CA ALA A 150 -12.96 5.89 20.41
C ALA A 150 -13.93 5.28 19.39
N ARG A 151 -14.33 6.05 18.36
CA ARG A 151 -15.14 5.53 17.26
C ARG A 151 -14.46 4.38 16.52
N MET A 152 -13.14 4.43 16.29
CA MET A 152 -12.42 3.29 15.72
C MET A 152 -12.54 2.06 16.62
N ARG A 153 -12.31 2.22 17.93
CA ARG A 153 -12.37 1.13 18.93
C ARG A 153 -13.76 0.50 19.02
N ASP A 154 -14.84 1.26 18.80
CA ASP A 154 -16.22 0.72 18.71
C ASP A 154 -16.40 -0.32 17.57
N TYR A 155 -15.54 -0.27 16.55
CA TYR A 155 -15.50 -1.20 15.41
C TYR A 155 -14.34 -2.18 15.48
N THR A 156 -13.54 -2.13 16.54
CA THR A 156 -12.43 -3.06 16.77
C THR A 156 -12.94 -4.28 17.50
N VAL A 157 -12.62 -5.46 16.98
CA VAL A 157 -12.80 -6.73 17.67
C VAL A 157 -11.44 -7.28 18.04
N TRP A 158 -11.28 -7.60 19.32
CA TRP A 158 -10.07 -8.21 19.85
C TRP A 158 -10.21 -9.73 19.91
N GLN A 159 -9.20 -10.45 19.43
CA GLN A 159 -9.12 -11.91 19.47
C GLN A 159 -7.69 -12.33 19.72
N ASP A 160 -7.41 -13.03 20.82
CA ASP A 160 -6.07 -13.52 21.20
C ASP A 160 -4.96 -12.43 21.17
N GLY A 161 -5.30 -11.18 21.52
CA GLY A 161 -4.37 -10.04 21.49
C GLY A 161 -4.19 -9.40 20.12
N GLU A 162 -4.95 -9.82 19.10
CA GLU A 162 -5.02 -9.17 17.79
C GLU A 162 -6.23 -8.26 17.71
N ALA A 163 -6.05 -7.12 17.05
CA ALA A 163 -7.12 -6.18 16.76
C ALA A 163 -7.55 -6.30 15.30
N PHE A 164 -8.85 -6.45 15.06
CA PHE A 164 -9.44 -6.44 13.73
C PHE A 164 -10.47 -5.34 13.61
N LEU A 165 -10.35 -4.52 12.55
CA LEU A 165 -11.37 -3.53 12.24
C LEU A 165 -12.51 -4.19 11.45
N GLU A 166 -13.67 -4.28 12.08
CA GLU A 166 -14.83 -5.01 11.57
C GLU A 166 -15.70 -4.12 10.67
N ASN A 167 -16.01 -4.63 9.48
CA ASN A 167 -17.02 -4.09 8.59
C ASN A 167 -18.33 -4.81 8.88
N ARG A 168 -19.33 -4.07 9.37
CA ARG A 168 -20.64 -4.58 9.82
C ARG A 168 -21.72 -4.48 8.75
N PHE A 169 -21.31 -4.33 7.49
CA PHE A 169 -22.22 -4.19 6.35
C PHE A 169 -21.90 -5.21 5.25
N THR A 170 -22.92 -5.56 4.47
CA THR A 170 -22.79 -6.31 3.21
C THR A 170 -23.16 -5.38 2.07
N ASP A 171 -22.43 -5.43 0.95
CA ASP A 171 -22.80 -4.69 -0.26
C ASP A 171 -23.37 -5.65 -1.31
N PRO A 172 -24.71 -5.74 -1.45
CA PRO A 172 -25.33 -6.68 -2.39
C PRO A 172 -25.02 -6.33 -3.86
N HIS A 173 -24.59 -5.10 -4.16
CA HIS A 173 -24.19 -4.67 -5.50
C HIS A 173 -22.74 -5.03 -5.82
N GLN A 174 -21.97 -5.48 -4.83
CA GLN A 174 -20.58 -5.86 -4.99
C GLN A 174 -20.32 -7.31 -4.58
N SER A 175 -20.34 -8.22 -5.56
CA SER A 175 -20.05 -9.65 -5.38
C SER A 175 -18.67 -10.02 -4.82
N ILE A 176 -17.79 -9.03 -4.63
CA ILE A 176 -16.47 -9.19 -3.98
C ILE A 176 -16.56 -9.03 -2.46
N VAL A 177 -17.59 -8.35 -1.95
CA VAL A 177 -17.77 -8.04 -0.53
C VAL A 177 -18.34 -9.29 0.17
N PRO A 178 -17.71 -9.77 1.27
CA PRO A 178 -18.24 -10.88 2.05
C PRO A 178 -19.52 -10.49 2.79
N PRO A 179 -20.32 -11.47 3.26
CA PRO A 179 -21.36 -11.21 4.25
C PRO A 179 -20.78 -10.59 5.52
N ALA A 180 -21.53 -9.67 6.12
CA ALA A 180 -21.22 -9.09 7.43
C ALA A 180 -21.37 -10.11 8.58
N PRO A 181 -20.62 -9.93 9.68
CA PRO A 181 -19.45 -9.06 9.79
C PRO A 181 -18.23 -9.64 9.06
N TRP A 182 -17.34 -8.77 8.57
CA TRP A 182 -16.09 -9.20 7.95
C TRP A 182 -14.94 -8.23 8.22
N VAL A 183 -13.71 -8.72 8.18
CA VAL A 183 -12.48 -7.95 8.46
C VAL A 183 -11.70 -7.70 7.17
N SER A 184 -10.79 -6.74 7.15
CA SER A 184 -10.06 -6.38 5.93
C SER A 184 -8.63 -5.94 6.22
N ALA A 185 -7.67 -6.44 5.42
CA ALA A 185 -6.29 -5.99 5.50
C ALA A 185 -6.14 -4.48 5.30
N ILE A 186 -6.92 -3.88 4.38
CA ILE A 186 -6.83 -2.43 4.14
C ILE A 186 -7.43 -1.63 5.30
N ALA A 187 -8.51 -2.14 5.92
CA ALA A 187 -9.13 -1.50 7.06
C ALA A 187 -8.19 -1.50 8.27
N ASN A 188 -7.58 -2.66 8.57
CA ASN A 188 -6.53 -2.78 9.59
C ASN A 188 -5.31 -1.89 9.27
N ALA A 189 -4.89 -1.80 8.01
CA ALA A 189 -3.80 -0.91 7.60
C ALA A 189 -4.12 0.57 7.85
N PHE A 190 -5.35 1.01 7.55
CA PHE A 190 -5.77 2.38 7.84
C PHE A 190 -5.89 2.66 9.34
N ALA A 191 -6.37 1.72 10.13
CA ALA A 191 -6.39 1.86 11.59
C ALA A 191 -4.97 1.96 12.16
N LEU A 192 -4.06 1.08 11.74
CA LEU A 192 -2.65 1.12 12.13
C LEU A 192 -2.00 2.46 11.79
N MET A 193 -2.14 2.93 10.54
CA MET A 193 -1.58 4.23 10.13
C MET A 193 -2.23 5.40 10.87
N ALA A 194 -3.54 5.35 11.16
CA ALA A 194 -4.20 6.37 11.95
C ALA A 194 -3.66 6.42 13.39
N CYS A 195 -3.46 5.27 14.03
CA CYS A 195 -2.85 5.20 15.35
C CYS A 195 -1.45 5.78 15.34
N ARG A 196 -0.60 5.43 14.35
CA ARG A 196 0.76 6.00 14.22
C ARG A 196 0.76 7.53 14.09
N GLN A 197 -0.24 8.13 13.44
CA GLN A 197 -0.35 9.59 13.34
C GLN A 197 -0.68 10.25 14.68
N LEU A 198 -1.42 9.57 15.56
CA LEU A 198 -1.97 10.15 16.80
C LEU A 198 -1.32 9.63 18.08
N ASP A 199 -0.47 8.61 17.99
CA ASP A 199 0.18 7.94 19.12
C ASP A 199 0.88 8.92 20.08
N HIS A 200 1.65 9.86 19.52
CA HIS A 200 2.37 10.89 20.28
C HIS A 200 1.47 11.85 21.09
N VAL A 201 0.14 11.81 20.89
CA VAL A 201 -0.83 12.62 21.67
C VAL A 201 -1.90 11.80 22.39
N LEU A 202 -2.08 10.51 22.09
CA LEU A 202 -3.18 9.68 22.62
C LEU A 202 -2.74 8.35 23.26
N ASP A 203 -1.46 7.98 23.26
CA ASP A 203 -0.96 6.71 23.80
C ASP A 203 -1.68 5.48 23.20
N LEU A 204 -1.25 5.07 22.00
CA LEU A 204 -1.94 4.08 21.17
C LEU A 204 -1.09 2.83 20.94
N GLU A 205 -0.11 2.56 21.81
CA GLU A 205 0.83 1.45 21.65
C GLU A 205 0.11 0.10 21.58
N ASP A 206 -0.88 -0.14 22.46
CA ASP A 206 -1.68 -1.36 22.48
C ASP A 206 -2.47 -1.55 21.17
N ASP A 207 -3.14 -0.50 20.66
CA ASP A 207 -3.86 -0.57 19.38
C ASP A 207 -2.90 -0.87 18.23
N ILE A 208 -1.74 -0.21 18.19
CA ILE A 208 -0.69 -0.43 17.17
C ILE A 208 -0.21 -1.88 17.22
N GLU A 209 0.09 -2.40 18.41
CA GLU A 209 0.55 -3.78 18.58
C GLU A 209 -0.54 -4.77 18.16
N GLY A 210 -1.78 -4.55 18.59
CA GLY A 210 -2.92 -5.40 18.23
C GLY A 210 -3.18 -5.47 16.73
N TYR A 211 -3.20 -4.33 16.04
CA TYR A 211 -3.40 -4.30 14.59
C TYR A 211 -2.21 -4.89 13.84
N GLY A 212 -0.99 -4.71 14.34
CA GLY A 212 0.21 -5.35 13.82
C GLY A 212 0.15 -6.88 13.94
N LYS A 213 -0.18 -7.40 15.14
CA LYS A 213 -0.31 -8.83 15.42
C LYS A 213 -1.27 -9.54 14.47
N ALA A 214 -2.37 -8.89 14.07
CA ALA A 214 -3.32 -9.44 13.11
C ALA A 214 -2.69 -9.81 11.74
N PHE A 215 -1.60 -9.16 11.35
CA PHE A 215 -0.87 -9.50 10.13
C PHE A 215 0.11 -10.67 10.30
N LEU A 216 0.55 -10.96 11.53
CA LEU A 216 1.54 -11.99 11.87
C LEU A 216 0.95 -13.42 11.91
N ARG A 217 -0.37 -13.59 11.70
CA ARG A 217 -1.02 -14.91 11.63
C ARG A 217 -1.53 -15.23 10.24
N PRO A 218 -0.63 -15.49 9.28
CA PRO A 218 -1.04 -15.95 7.96
C PRO A 218 -1.74 -17.30 8.04
N HIS A 219 -2.86 -17.47 7.35
CA HIS A 219 -3.43 -18.81 7.14
C HIS A 219 -2.96 -19.40 5.81
N GLN A 220 -2.92 -20.73 5.71
CA GLN A 220 -2.57 -21.41 4.46
C GLN A 220 -3.83 -21.57 3.58
N MET A 221 -3.78 -21.08 2.35
CA MET A 221 -4.90 -21.26 1.40
C MET A 221 -5.13 -22.76 1.14
N GLY A 222 -6.37 -23.21 1.41
CA GLY A 222 -6.78 -24.61 1.30
C GLY A 222 -6.81 -25.36 2.62
N ALA A 223 -6.23 -24.81 3.69
CA ALA A 223 -6.46 -25.25 5.06
C ALA A 223 -7.77 -24.65 5.61
N THR A 224 -8.20 -25.13 6.77
CA THR A 224 -9.28 -24.50 7.54
C THR A 224 -8.84 -23.08 7.94
N PRO A 225 -9.53 -22.02 7.49
CA PRO A 225 -9.20 -20.67 7.92
C PRO A 225 -9.59 -20.49 9.40
N PRO A 226 -8.91 -19.58 10.13
CA PRO A 226 -9.44 -19.08 11.39
C PRO A 226 -10.72 -18.24 11.14
N ASP A 227 -11.43 -17.91 12.22
CA ASP A 227 -12.67 -17.12 12.16
C ASP A 227 -12.44 -15.74 11.52
N ARG A 228 -11.32 -15.10 11.85
CA ARG A 228 -10.86 -13.84 11.28
C ARG A 228 -9.46 -14.02 10.73
N TRP A 229 -9.25 -13.58 9.49
CA TRP A 229 -7.94 -13.54 8.88
C TRP A 229 -7.88 -12.40 7.88
N ILE A 230 -6.70 -11.79 7.77
CA ILE A 230 -6.40 -10.78 6.76
C ILE A 230 -5.13 -11.10 5.99
N THR A 231 -4.34 -12.08 6.44
CA THR A 231 -3.11 -12.53 5.79
C THR A 231 -3.26 -14.00 5.35
N VAL A 232 -2.89 -14.30 4.10
CA VAL A 232 -2.98 -15.65 3.54
C VAL A 232 -1.75 -15.99 2.72
N ARG A 233 -1.21 -17.19 2.92
CA ARG A 233 -0.22 -17.79 2.02
C ARG A 233 -0.93 -18.58 0.94
N ASP A 234 -0.68 -18.24 -0.32
CA ASP A 234 -1.29 -18.94 -1.42
C ASP A 234 -0.61 -20.29 -1.75
N LYS A 235 -1.16 -21.03 -2.71
CA LYS A 235 -0.66 -22.36 -3.12
C LYS A 235 0.72 -22.31 -3.79
N ARG A 236 1.21 -21.13 -4.16
CA ARG A 236 2.52 -20.91 -4.79
C ARG A 236 3.53 -20.34 -3.79
N GLY A 237 3.14 -20.20 -2.52
CA GLY A 237 3.98 -19.69 -1.45
C GLY A 237 4.04 -18.17 -1.34
N TYR A 238 3.24 -17.42 -2.10
CA TYR A 238 3.21 -15.96 -1.98
C TYR A 238 2.26 -15.52 -0.86
N LEU A 239 2.65 -14.44 -0.17
CA LEU A 239 1.90 -13.88 0.94
C LEU A 239 0.98 -12.76 0.46
N TRP A 240 -0.33 -12.90 0.68
CA TRP A 240 -1.33 -11.90 0.36
C TRP A 240 -1.96 -11.33 1.63
N PHE A 241 -1.96 -10.01 1.77
CA PHE A 241 -2.88 -9.27 2.64
C PHE A 241 -4.19 -9.02 1.89
N ASP A 242 -5.29 -9.64 2.33
CA ASP A 242 -6.56 -9.64 1.59
C ASP A 242 -7.50 -8.52 2.02
N GLU A 243 -7.97 -7.74 1.05
CA GLU A 243 -8.97 -6.70 1.27
C GLU A 243 -10.35 -7.28 1.58
N TYR A 244 -10.69 -8.45 1.02
CA TYR A 244 -11.97 -9.12 1.23
C TYR A 244 -11.73 -10.61 1.50
N PRO A 245 -11.34 -10.98 2.73
CA PRO A 245 -11.25 -12.36 3.16
C PRO A 245 -12.58 -13.09 2.92
N LEU A 246 -12.59 -14.09 2.02
CA LEU A 246 -13.82 -14.81 1.68
C LEU A 246 -14.01 -16.07 2.54
N PRO A 247 -15.26 -16.51 2.72
CA PRO A 247 -15.55 -17.77 3.40
C PRO A 247 -14.74 -18.95 2.85
N ARG A 248 -14.42 -19.89 3.75
CA ARG A 248 -13.60 -21.09 3.46
C ARG A 248 -12.16 -20.74 3.04
N GLY A 249 -11.61 -19.64 3.56
CA GLY A 249 -10.20 -19.28 3.42
C GLY A 249 -9.79 -18.89 2.01
N LYS A 250 -10.75 -18.43 1.21
CA LYS A 250 -10.53 -18.01 -0.18
C LYS A 250 -10.11 -16.55 -0.21
N THR A 251 -9.21 -16.23 -1.13
CA THR A 251 -8.66 -14.89 -1.32
C THR A 251 -9.25 -14.18 -2.54
N THR A 252 -9.53 -12.89 -2.43
CA THR A 252 -9.90 -12.06 -3.59
C THR A 252 -8.68 -11.55 -4.36
N ARG A 253 -7.56 -11.36 -3.65
CA ARG A 253 -6.31 -10.79 -4.17
C ARG A 253 -6.55 -9.42 -4.81
N VAL A 254 -7.19 -8.53 -4.07
CA VAL A 254 -7.29 -7.13 -4.47
C VAL A 254 -5.92 -6.47 -4.34
N LYS A 255 -5.43 -5.89 -5.44
CA LYS A 255 -4.10 -5.27 -5.48
C LYS A 255 -3.99 -4.08 -4.52
N ASN A 256 -5.03 -3.25 -4.50
CA ASN A 256 -5.04 -2.01 -3.73
C ASN A 256 -4.87 -2.23 -2.23
N GLY A 257 -5.75 -3.02 -1.61
CA GLY A 257 -5.68 -3.30 -0.19
C GLY A 257 -4.39 -3.99 0.22
N HIS A 258 -3.88 -4.88 -0.63
CA HIS A 258 -2.58 -5.49 -0.42
C HIS A 258 -1.44 -4.46 -0.34
N ILE A 259 -1.36 -3.53 -1.31
CA ILE A 259 -0.28 -2.53 -1.34
C ILE A 259 -0.39 -1.57 -0.15
N PHE A 260 -1.59 -1.13 0.22
CA PHE A 260 -1.75 -0.30 1.42
C PHE A 260 -1.33 -1.02 2.70
N ALA A 261 -1.62 -2.32 2.83
CA ALA A 261 -1.12 -3.13 3.94
C ALA A 261 0.41 -3.23 3.94
N VAL A 262 1.05 -3.44 2.78
CA VAL A 262 2.53 -3.40 2.66
C VAL A 262 3.10 -2.07 3.13
N LEU A 263 2.49 -0.94 2.73
CA LEU A 263 2.95 0.39 3.14
C LEU A 263 2.77 0.62 4.65
N ALA A 264 1.64 0.22 5.24
CA ALA A 264 1.42 0.35 6.68
C ALA A 264 2.38 -0.52 7.50
N LEU A 265 2.62 -1.77 7.07
CA LEU A 265 3.61 -2.66 7.68
C LEU A 265 5.03 -2.14 7.53
N HIS A 266 5.33 -1.42 6.45
CA HIS A 266 6.60 -0.75 6.28
C HIS A 266 6.79 0.34 7.33
N GLU A 267 5.80 1.20 7.54
CA GLU A 267 5.86 2.21 8.61
C GLU A 267 6.09 1.57 9.98
N LEU A 268 5.40 0.46 10.26
CA LEU A 268 5.60 -0.29 11.50
C LEU A 268 7.01 -0.88 11.58
N SER A 269 7.54 -1.39 10.47
CA SER A 269 8.88 -2.01 10.41
C SER A 269 10.04 -1.05 10.68
N LEU A 270 9.81 0.27 10.54
CA LEU A 270 10.79 1.30 10.91
C LEU A 270 10.99 1.40 12.42
N HIS A 271 10.00 0.96 13.21
CA HIS A 271 10.01 0.96 14.66
C HIS A 271 10.20 -0.45 15.24
N ASP A 272 9.59 -1.45 14.60
CA ASP A 272 9.65 -2.85 15.00
C ASP A 272 10.10 -3.74 13.83
N PRO A 273 11.39 -4.13 13.79
CA PRO A 273 11.94 -4.94 12.69
C PRO A 273 11.24 -6.28 12.45
N ARG A 274 10.43 -6.79 13.39
CA ARG A 274 9.66 -8.04 13.24
C ARG A 274 8.70 -8.00 12.04
N TYR A 275 8.26 -6.81 11.62
CA TYR A 275 7.36 -6.65 10.47
C TYR A 275 8.09 -6.59 9.13
N ARG A 276 9.42 -6.39 9.13
CA ARG A 276 10.21 -6.28 7.89
C ARG A 276 10.04 -7.49 6.95
N PRO A 277 10.04 -8.75 7.42
CA PRO A 277 9.82 -9.91 6.56
C PRO A 277 8.45 -9.90 5.85
N LEU A 278 7.40 -9.38 6.48
CA LEU A 278 6.07 -9.25 5.86
C LEU A 278 6.09 -8.21 4.72
N VAL A 279 6.81 -7.09 4.90
CA VAL A 279 6.97 -6.06 3.88
C VAL A 279 7.67 -6.64 2.64
N GLN A 280 8.75 -7.38 2.87
CA GLN A 280 9.51 -8.06 1.81
C GLN A 280 8.63 -9.06 1.04
N ALA A 281 7.95 -9.97 1.75
CA ALA A 281 7.09 -10.99 1.15
C ALA A 281 5.87 -10.38 0.42
N GLY A 282 5.29 -9.31 0.94
CA GLY A 282 4.20 -8.59 0.28
C GLY A 282 4.65 -7.89 -1.00
N ALA A 283 5.76 -7.16 -0.96
CA ALA A 283 6.34 -6.55 -2.16
C ALA A 283 6.67 -7.61 -3.24
N THR A 284 7.30 -8.74 -2.85
CA THR A 284 7.59 -9.87 -3.75
C THR A 284 6.33 -10.48 -4.34
N THR A 285 5.23 -10.48 -3.58
CA THR A 285 3.94 -10.95 -4.09
C THR A 285 3.42 -10.03 -5.19
N ILE A 286 3.54 -8.70 -5.06
CA ILE A 286 3.15 -7.79 -6.13
C ILE A 286 4.07 -7.91 -7.33
N ASP A 287 5.38 -8.02 -7.13
CA ASP A 287 6.35 -8.24 -8.21
C ASP A 287 5.95 -9.45 -9.07
N ALA A 288 5.69 -10.58 -8.40
CA ALA A 288 5.28 -11.80 -9.07
C ALA A 288 3.93 -11.71 -9.80
N TYR A 289 2.99 -10.93 -9.26
CA TYR A 289 1.60 -10.88 -9.74
C TYR A 289 1.24 -9.63 -10.55
N ALA A 290 2.10 -8.61 -10.66
CA ALA A 290 1.75 -7.31 -11.25
C ALA A 290 1.17 -7.46 -12.67
N LEU A 291 1.83 -8.26 -13.51
CA LEU A 291 1.37 -8.53 -14.88
C LEU A 291 0.08 -9.36 -14.95
N CYS A 292 -0.30 -10.05 -13.86
CA CYS A 292 -1.60 -10.71 -13.77
C CYS A 292 -2.77 -9.73 -13.66
N PHE A 293 -2.53 -8.51 -13.20
CA PHE A 293 -3.55 -7.46 -13.19
C PHE A 293 -3.62 -6.69 -14.51
N ARG A 294 -2.56 -6.74 -15.33
CA ARG A 294 -2.47 -6.01 -16.59
C ARG A 294 -3.54 -6.47 -17.59
N ARG A 295 -4.14 -5.50 -18.28
CA ARG A 295 -5.05 -5.72 -19.42
C ARG A 295 -4.66 -4.75 -20.52
N LYS A 296 -4.01 -5.26 -21.58
CA LYS A 296 -3.52 -4.41 -22.67
C LYS A 296 -4.63 -3.51 -23.22
N LYS A 297 -4.33 -2.21 -23.35
CA LYS A 297 -5.26 -1.18 -23.85
C LYS A 297 -6.56 -1.01 -23.04
N LEU A 298 -6.59 -1.47 -21.79
CA LEU A 298 -7.77 -1.42 -20.91
C LEU A 298 -7.34 -1.07 -19.48
N ARG A 299 -8.31 -0.69 -18.64
CA ARG A 299 -8.08 -0.63 -17.18
C ARG A 299 -7.57 -1.98 -16.68
N SER A 300 -6.58 -1.94 -15.78
CA SER A 300 -6.14 -3.12 -15.04
C SER A 300 -7.30 -3.81 -14.33
N ARG A 301 -7.12 -5.07 -13.97
CA ARG A 301 -8.05 -5.78 -13.08
C ARG A 301 -7.96 -5.18 -11.68
N TYR A 302 -9.10 -5.12 -10.99
CA TYR A 302 -9.13 -4.73 -9.58
C TYR A 302 -8.59 -5.86 -8.67
N CYS A 303 -8.98 -7.10 -9.00
CA CYS A 303 -8.64 -8.30 -8.24
C CYS A 303 -8.40 -9.49 -9.19
N LEU A 304 -7.73 -10.54 -8.70
CA LEU A 304 -7.46 -11.72 -9.53
C LEU A 304 -8.57 -12.78 -9.47
N ARG A 305 -9.36 -12.80 -8.39
CA ARG A 305 -10.49 -13.73 -8.23
C ARG A 305 -11.62 -13.43 -9.23
N TYR A 306 -12.01 -12.16 -9.36
CA TYR A 306 -13.04 -11.68 -10.26
C TYR A 306 -12.41 -11.02 -11.48
N TRP A 307 -11.75 -11.82 -12.32
CA TRP A 307 -10.82 -11.38 -13.36
C TRP A 307 -11.38 -10.40 -14.42
N ARG A 308 -12.70 -10.25 -14.51
CA ARG A 308 -13.39 -9.30 -15.40
C ARG A 308 -13.61 -7.92 -14.77
N LYS A 309 -13.53 -7.79 -13.44
CA LYS A 309 -13.79 -6.52 -12.73
C LYS A 309 -12.64 -5.54 -13.02
N PRO A 310 -12.89 -4.45 -13.77
CA PRO A 310 -11.88 -3.42 -13.99
C PRO A 310 -11.57 -2.70 -12.68
N ASP A 311 -10.36 -2.19 -12.55
CA ASP A 311 -10.01 -1.24 -11.50
C ASP A 311 -10.83 0.03 -11.70
N TYR A 312 -11.49 0.48 -10.65
CA TYR A 312 -12.35 1.66 -10.69
C TYR A 312 -11.53 2.96 -10.66
N LEU A 313 -10.28 2.91 -10.15
CA LEU A 313 -9.34 4.03 -10.12
C LEU A 313 -7.97 3.60 -10.68
N ALA A 314 -7.87 3.49 -12.01
CA ALA A 314 -6.65 3.02 -12.66
C ALA A 314 -5.39 3.86 -12.33
N HIS A 315 -5.54 5.19 -12.17
CA HIS A 315 -4.44 6.07 -11.78
C HIS A 315 -3.86 5.70 -10.40
N ARG A 316 -4.71 5.35 -9.42
CA ARG A 316 -4.27 4.85 -8.10
C ARG A 316 -3.42 3.61 -8.26
N ALA A 317 -3.84 2.68 -9.11
CA ALA A 317 -3.14 1.43 -9.38
C ALA A 317 -1.72 1.66 -9.92
N MET A 318 -1.47 2.73 -10.68
CA MET A 318 -0.14 3.13 -11.18
C MET A 318 0.68 3.78 -10.06
N ARG A 319 0.09 4.74 -9.33
CA ARG A 319 0.73 5.45 -8.21
C ARG A 319 1.22 4.49 -7.14
N GLN A 320 0.44 3.46 -6.82
CA GLN A 320 0.82 2.42 -5.87
C GLN A 320 2.03 1.59 -6.34
N LEU A 321 2.19 1.36 -7.64
CA LEU A 321 3.39 0.69 -8.17
C LEU A 321 4.60 1.62 -8.05
N TYR A 322 4.45 2.92 -8.30
CA TYR A 322 5.51 3.89 -8.06
C TYR A 322 5.87 4.02 -6.57
N GLN A 323 4.90 3.90 -5.66
CA GLN A 323 5.17 3.82 -4.22
C GLN A 323 5.96 2.55 -3.85
N LEU A 324 5.68 1.40 -4.48
CA LEU A 324 6.50 0.21 -4.29
C LEU A 324 7.93 0.39 -4.82
N TYR A 325 8.13 1.16 -5.89
CA TYR A 325 9.49 1.55 -6.31
C TYR A 325 10.17 2.45 -5.27
N GLU A 326 9.49 3.50 -4.77
CA GLU A 326 10.01 4.35 -3.69
C GLU A 326 10.41 3.51 -2.46
N LEU A 327 9.58 2.51 -2.12
CA LEU A 327 9.82 1.58 -1.03
C LEU A 327 11.02 0.67 -1.28
N THR A 328 11.05 -0.06 -2.39
CA THR A 328 11.97 -1.20 -2.61
C THR A 328 13.25 -0.84 -3.36
N GLY A 329 13.20 0.20 -4.18
CA GLY A 329 14.21 0.51 -5.19
C GLY A 329 14.19 -0.37 -6.44
N ASP A 330 13.31 -1.39 -6.53
CA ASP A 330 13.30 -2.28 -7.70
C ASP A 330 12.58 -1.64 -8.89
N ALA A 331 13.35 -1.36 -9.95
CA ALA A 331 12.85 -0.77 -11.17
C ALA A 331 11.71 -1.57 -11.85
N ALA A 332 11.54 -2.86 -11.54
CA ALA A 332 10.38 -3.63 -12.01
C ALA A 332 9.04 -2.94 -11.67
N PHE A 333 8.94 -2.31 -10.50
CA PHE A 333 7.72 -1.59 -10.11
C PHE A 333 7.47 -0.32 -10.93
N LEU A 334 8.52 0.41 -11.34
CA LEU A 334 8.38 1.51 -12.30
C LEU A 334 7.87 0.98 -13.64
N ASP A 335 8.49 -0.09 -14.14
CA ASP A 335 8.13 -0.70 -15.42
C ASP A 335 6.67 -1.18 -15.42
N TYR A 336 6.17 -1.71 -14.30
CA TYR A 336 4.78 -2.10 -14.17
C TYR A 336 3.83 -0.90 -14.20
N GLY A 337 4.16 0.18 -13.46
CA GLY A 337 3.38 1.41 -13.48
C GLY A 337 3.30 2.02 -14.88
N ASP A 338 4.43 2.08 -15.58
CA ASP A 338 4.54 2.63 -16.94
C ASP A 338 3.76 1.78 -17.95
N GLN A 339 3.79 0.45 -17.82
CA GLN A 339 2.95 -0.44 -18.64
C GLN A 339 1.45 -0.24 -18.40
N PHE A 340 1.04 0.01 -17.15
CA PHE A 340 -0.37 0.26 -16.83
C PHE A 340 -0.81 1.62 -17.38
N LEU A 341 0.04 2.64 -17.28
CA LEU A 341 -0.19 3.96 -17.86
C LEU A 341 -0.33 3.86 -19.39
N ALA A 342 0.57 3.15 -20.06
CA ALA A 342 0.50 2.92 -21.50
C ALA A 342 -0.77 2.18 -21.93
N ASP A 343 -1.29 1.28 -21.10
CA ASP A 343 -2.52 0.55 -21.39
C ASP A 343 -3.80 1.38 -21.19
N PHE A 344 -3.81 2.39 -20.31
CA PHE A 344 -5.04 3.12 -19.94
C PHE A 344 -4.97 4.65 -20.15
N SER A 345 -3.95 5.17 -20.83
CA SER A 345 -3.83 6.63 -21.09
C SER A 345 -5.00 7.21 -21.89
N VAL A 346 -5.61 6.40 -22.76
CA VAL A 346 -6.81 6.75 -23.53
C VAL A 346 -8.04 6.68 -22.62
N GLY A 347 -8.46 7.82 -22.09
CA GLY A 347 -9.60 7.95 -21.17
C GLY A 347 -9.25 8.50 -19.79
N MET A 348 -7.98 8.86 -19.55
CA MET A 348 -7.60 9.68 -18.40
C MET A 348 -7.71 11.16 -18.76
N THR A 349 -8.25 11.96 -17.84
CA THR A 349 -8.17 13.43 -17.92
C THR A 349 -6.71 13.88 -17.79
N ASP A 350 -6.41 15.09 -18.23
CA ASP A 350 -5.04 15.60 -18.18
C ASP A 350 -4.56 15.82 -16.74
N GLU A 351 -5.47 16.16 -15.82
CA GLU A 351 -5.20 16.27 -14.38
C GLU A 351 -4.76 14.91 -13.82
N LEU A 352 -5.46 13.83 -14.17
CA LEU A 352 -5.10 12.49 -13.72
C LEU A 352 -3.76 12.02 -14.29
N LYS A 353 -3.44 12.39 -15.56
CA LYS A 353 -2.12 12.11 -16.14
C LYS A 353 -1.02 12.88 -15.41
N ALA A 354 -1.26 14.15 -15.09
CA ALA A 354 -0.31 14.97 -14.35
C ALA A 354 -0.04 14.39 -12.95
N VAL A 355 -1.08 13.95 -12.23
CA VAL A 355 -0.93 13.29 -10.93
C VAL A 355 -0.10 12.00 -11.03
N VAL A 356 -0.32 11.18 -12.06
CA VAL A 356 0.47 9.95 -12.27
C VAL A 356 1.93 10.28 -12.59
N ALA A 357 2.17 11.26 -13.47
CA ALA A 357 3.52 11.70 -13.83
C ALA A 357 4.28 12.24 -12.59
N ALA A 358 3.64 13.12 -11.81
CA ALA A 358 4.20 13.65 -10.57
C ALA A 358 4.47 12.57 -9.53
N SER A 359 3.64 11.51 -9.49
CA SER A 359 3.87 10.35 -8.63
C SER A 359 5.10 9.54 -9.03
N ARG A 360 5.30 9.34 -10.34
CA ARG A 360 6.49 8.66 -10.87
C ARG A 360 7.76 9.46 -10.58
N GLU A 361 7.70 10.77 -10.80
CA GLU A 361 8.81 11.69 -10.53
C GLU A 361 9.16 11.71 -9.04
N THR A 362 8.16 11.88 -8.17
CA THR A 362 8.33 11.87 -6.72
C THR A 362 9.02 10.60 -6.25
N ALA A 363 8.55 9.43 -6.71
CA ALA A 363 9.16 8.15 -6.35
C ALA A 363 10.63 8.06 -6.79
N THR A 364 10.93 8.51 -8.02
CA THR A 364 12.30 8.54 -8.57
C THR A 364 13.23 9.46 -7.79
N THR A 365 12.79 10.70 -7.54
CA THR A 365 13.58 11.70 -6.80
C THR A 365 13.85 11.23 -5.38
N ARG A 366 12.80 10.77 -4.68
CA ARG A 366 12.93 10.29 -3.30
C ARG A 366 13.86 9.09 -3.16
N ARG A 367 13.84 8.18 -4.13
CA ARG A 367 14.73 7.02 -4.12
C ARG A 367 16.18 7.41 -4.34
N LYS A 368 16.47 8.28 -5.31
CA LYS A 368 17.82 8.81 -5.54
C LYS A 368 18.40 9.46 -4.28
N THR A 369 17.61 10.27 -3.58
CA THR A 369 18.03 10.88 -2.31
C THR A 369 18.42 9.82 -1.27
N HIS A 370 17.71 8.68 -1.21
CA HIS A 370 18.06 7.60 -0.28
C HIS A 370 19.38 6.92 -0.60
N GLU A 371 19.62 6.66 -1.88
CA GLU A 371 20.84 6.01 -2.34
C GLU A 371 22.07 6.88 -2.09
N THR A 372 21.95 8.20 -2.31
CA THR A 372 23.01 9.16 -1.97
C THR A 372 23.33 9.17 -0.46
N VAL A 373 22.30 9.28 0.40
CA VAL A 373 22.51 9.30 1.86
C VAL A 373 23.11 7.98 2.37
N ALA A 374 22.76 6.84 1.76
CA ALA A 374 23.33 5.54 2.12
C ALA A 374 24.81 5.42 1.72
N ALA A 375 25.18 5.93 0.54
CA ALA A 375 26.56 5.94 0.06
C ALA A 375 27.47 6.80 0.97
N ASP A 376 27.02 8.00 1.35
CA ASP A 376 27.79 8.93 2.19
C ASP A 376 28.05 8.37 3.61
N ARG A 377 27.11 7.62 4.17
CA ARG A 377 27.29 6.95 5.47
C ARG A 377 28.32 5.83 5.40
N THR A 378 28.38 5.12 4.27
CA THR A 378 29.32 4.01 4.07
C THR A 378 30.75 4.52 3.90
N SER A 379 30.95 5.59 3.13
CA SER A 379 32.27 6.23 2.96
C SER A 379 32.80 6.83 4.26
N THR A 380 31.95 7.50 5.05
CA THR A 380 32.33 8.07 6.35
C THR A 380 32.75 7.00 7.36
N ARG A 381 32.10 5.82 7.34
CA ARG A 381 32.47 4.70 8.21
C ARG A 381 33.77 4.02 7.78
N ALA A 382 34.07 3.97 6.48
CA ALA A 382 35.33 3.40 5.98
C ALA A 382 36.55 4.31 6.21
N ALA A 383 36.32 5.61 6.38
CA ALA A 383 37.37 6.60 6.65
C ALA A 383 37.72 6.75 8.15
N ARG A 384 36.97 6.09 9.04
CA ARG A 384 37.23 6.01 10.49
C ARG A 384 37.75 4.63 10.83
#